data_AF-A0AAI9AGC8-F1
#
_entry.id   AF-A0AAI9AGC8-F1
#
_cell.length_a   1.000
_cell.length_b   1.000
_cell.length_c   1.000
_cell.angle_alpha   90.00
_cell.angle_beta   90.00
_cell.angle_gamma   90.00
#
_symmetry.space_group_name_H-M   'P 1'
#
loop_
_entity.id
_entity.type
_entity.pdbx_description
1 polymer ?
#
loop_
_entity_poly.entity_id
_entity_poly.type
_entity_poly.pdbx_seq_one_letter_code
_entity_poly.pdbx_strand_id
1 'polypeptide(L)'
;MAYELIIDSDNKIIELHYDLCDALLEKKDDFELNNKVEYVNLIDFANVEEFINKEEYKEFEKLFCEICKPIENQKEYDEEYDDFYEEFDEDEEFGADKCDIF
;
A
#
# COMPACT_ATOMS: atom_id res chain seq x y z
N MET A 1 -1.89 2.55 -7.00
CA MET A 1 -1.22 3.32 -5.93
C MET A 1 -0.90 2.36 -4.80
N ALA A 2 0.17 2.60 -4.03
CA ALA A 2 0.57 1.70 -2.95
C ALA A 2 0.47 2.39 -1.59
N TYR A 3 0.32 1.61 -0.54
CA TYR A 3 0.34 2.05 0.83
C TYR A 3 1.75 1.90 1.39
N GLU A 4 2.23 2.91 2.09
CA GLU A 4 3.48 2.84 2.83
C GLU A 4 3.23 3.04 4.32
N LEU A 5 3.71 2.09 5.11
CA LEU A 5 3.68 2.09 6.56
C LEU A 5 5.05 2.51 7.08
N ILE A 6 5.07 3.47 7.99
CA ILE A 6 6.24 3.83 8.79
C ILE A 6 6.06 3.19 10.17
N ILE A 7 6.98 2.30 10.54
CA ILE A 7 6.94 1.60 11.83
C ILE A 7 8.05 2.18 12.71
N ASP A 8 7.66 2.93 13.73
CA ASP A 8 8.54 3.41 14.78
C ASP A 8 8.50 2.45 15.97
N SER A 9 9.54 1.65 16.12
CA SER A 9 9.65 0.67 17.22
C SER A 9 9.96 1.30 18.57
N ASP A 10 10.55 2.51 18.62
CA ASP A 10 10.89 3.21 19.87
C ASP A 10 9.63 3.80 20.51
N ASN A 11 8.80 4.44 19.68
CA ASN A 11 7.54 5.04 20.12
C ASN A 11 6.36 4.06 20.07
N LYS A 12 6.56 2.87 19.48
CA LYS A 12 5.49 1.90 19.17
C LYS A 12 4.39 2.54 18.34
N ILE A 13 4.75 3.25 17.28
CA ILE A 13 3.81 3.94 16.40
C ILE A 13 3.89 3.32 15.01
N ILE A 14 2.73 3.14 14.39
CA ILE A 14 2.60 2.76 12.99
C ILE A 14 1.84 3.86 12.29
N GLU A 15 2.49 4.49 11.32
CA GLU A 15 1.88 5.53 10.50
C GLU A 15 1.57 5.00 9.11
N LEU A 16 0.32 5.17 8.65
CA LEU A 16 -0.09 4.78 7.31
C LEU A 16 -0.15 6.00 6.38
N HIS A 17 0.52 5.88 5.23
CA HIS A 17 0.58 6.86 4.17
C HIS A 17 0.36 6.21 2.81
N TYR A 18 0.09 7.01 1.77
CA TYR A 18 0.29 6.58 0.38
C TYR A 18 1.75 6.76 -0.03
N ASP A 19 2.23 5.88 -0.92
CA ASP A 19 3.61 5.89 -1.44
C ASP A 19 4.03 7.23 -2.06
N LEU A 20 3.07 7.96 -2.62
CA LEU A 20 3.27 9.28 -3.23
C LEU A 20 2.82 10.46 -2.36
N CYS A 21 2.57 10.23 -1.06
CA CYS A 21 2.17 11.31 -0.15
C CYS A 21 3.31 12.29 0.12
N ASP A 22 3.09 13.60 -0.09
CA ASP A 22 4.08 14.63 0.23
C ASP A 22 4.56 14.57 1.69
N ALA A 23 3.65 14.35 2.63
CA ALA A 23 3.98 14.25 4.06
C ALA A 23 4.90 13.07 4.38
N LEU A 24 4.77 11.97 3.62
CA LEU A 24 5.64 10.81 3.73
C LEU A 24 7.04 11.13 3.19
N LEU A 25 7.12 11.82 2.05
CA LEU A 25 8.38 12.24 1.44
C LEU A 25 9.15 13.21 2.34
N GLU A 26 8.46 14.20 2.91
CA GLU A 26 9.05 15.13 3.89
C GLU A 26 9.55 14.39 5.14
N LYS A 27 8.78 13.42 5.63
CA LYS A 27 9.18 12.59 6.78
C LYS A 27 10.38 11.73 6.46
N LYS A 28 10.43 11.10 5.28
CA LYS A 28 11.58 10.28 4.86
C LYS A 28 12.87 11.09 4.86
N ASP A 29 12.84 12.33 4.39
CA ASP A 29 13.99 13.25 4.43
C ASP A 29 14.47 13.52 5.87
N ASP A 30 13.55 13.66 6.83
CA ASP A 30 13.86 13.86 8.25
C ASP A 30 14.34 12.56 8.95
N PHE A 31 13.73 11.43 8.58
CA PHE A 31 14.00 10.09 9.12
C PHE A 31 15.20 9.37 8.48
N GLU A 32 15.75 9.85 7.36
CA GLU A 32 17.01 9.33 6.79
C GLU A 32 18.17 9.35 7.80
N LEU A 33 18.05 10.12 8.89
CA LEU A 33 18.98 10.18 10.01
C LEU A 33 18.68 9.17 11.15
N ASN A 34 17.52 8.52 11.17
CA ASN A 34 17.05 7.64 12.24
C ASN A 34 16.94 6.17 11.79
N ASN A 35 17.96 5.36 12.13
CA ASN A 35 18.06 3.93 11.81
C ASN A 35 17.05 3.00 12.53
N LYS A 36 16.00 3.55 13.13
CA LYS A 36 15.06 2.82 14.00
C LYS A 36 13.62 2.77 13.46
N VAL A 37 13.37 3.42 12.33
CA VAL A 37 12.10 3.36 11.62
C VAL A 37 12.22 2.36 10.48
N GLU A 38 11.23 1.49 10.37
CA GLU A 38 11.09 0.55 9.26
C GLU A 38 10.00 1.02 8.31
N TYR A 39 10.24 0.87 7.01
CA TYR A 39 9.27 1.21 5.97
C TYR A 39 8.76 -0.07 5.34
N VAL A 40 7.44 -0.24 5.33
CA VAL A 40 6.78 -1.39 4.71
C VAL A 40 5.84 -0.90 3.63
N ASN A 41 6.04 -1.40 2.42
CA ASN A 41 5.20 -1.04 1.27
C ASN A 41 4.20 -2.18 1.00
N LEU A 42 2.93 -1.84 0.87
CA LEU A 42 1.81 -2.77 0.66
C LEU A 42 0.95 -2.28 -0.50
N ILE A 43 0.34 -3.20 -1.24
CA ILE A 43 -0.33 -2.88 -2.50
C ILE A 43 -1.79 -2.48 -2.26
N ASP A 44 -2.46 -3.13 -1.32
CA ASP A 44 -3.89 -2.98 -1.02
C ASP A 44 -4.12 -2.76 0.49
N PHE A 45 -5.27 -2.18 0.82
CA PHE A 45 -5.61 -1.86 2.21
C PHE A 45 -5.89 -3.14 3.03
N ALA A 46 -6.37 -4.21 2.42
CA ALA A 46 -6.59 -5.49 3.11
C ALA A 46 -5.28 -6.05 3.69
N ASN A 47 -4.20 -6.00 2.93
CA ASN A 47 -2.86 -6.36 3.40
C ASN A 47 -2.37 -5.43 4.51
N VAL A 48 -2.69 -4.14 4.45
CA VAL A 48 -2.39 -3.18 5.54
C VAL A 48 -3.08 -3.60 6.82
N GLU A 49 -4.39 -3.88 6.77
CA GLU A 49 -5.16 -4.32 7.93
C GLU A 49 -4.63 -5.62 8.51
N GLU A 50 -4.29 -6.59 7.68
CA GLU A 50 -3.71 -7.85 8.15
C GLU A 50 -2.37 -7.60 8.87
N PHE A 51 -1.51 -6.74 8.29
CA PHE A 51 -0.21 -6.43 8.85
C PHE A 51 -0.30 -5.75 10.23
N ILE A 52 -1.11 -4.69 10.35
CA ILE A 52 -1.26 -3.93 11.60
C ILE A 52 -2.06 -4.67 12.68
N ASN A 53 -2.71 -5.79 12.34
CA ASN A 53 -3.46 -6.63 13.29
C ASN A 53 -2.66 -7.84 13.80
N LYS A 54 -1.41 -8.03 13.34
CA LYS A 54 -0.50 -9.04 13.91
C LYS A 54 -0.27 -8.76 15.41
N GLU A 55 -0.11 -9.82 16.19
CA GLU A 55 0.07 -9.71 17.64
C GLU A 55 1.25 -8.80 18.03
N GLU A 56 2.29 -8.79 17.21
CA GLU A 56 3.50 -7.97 17.38
C GLU A 56 3.20 -6.46 17.35
N TYR A 57 2.19 -6.05 16.57
CA TYR A 57 1.84 -4.65 16.33
C TYR A 57 0.54 -4.23 17.02
N LYS A 58 -0.08 -5.13 17.79
CA LYS A 58 -1.36 -4.88 18.44
C LYS A 58 -1.30 -3.80 19.53
N GLU A 59 -0.13 -3.65 20.14
CA GLU A 59 0.14 -2.60 21.13
C GLU A 59 0.62 -1.28 20.51
N PHE A 60 0.83 -1.23 19.19
CA PHE A 60 1.31 -0.04 18.52
C PHE A 60 0.15 0.94 18.29
N GLU A 61 0.43 2.23 18.47
CA GLU A 61 -0.49 3.30 18.15
C GLU A 61 -0.55 3.47 16.63
N LYS A 62 -1.76 3.39 16.08
CA LYS A 62 -2.02 3.47 14.64
C LYS A 62 -2.40 4.90 14.29
N LEU A 63 -1.52 5.59 13.59
CA LEU A 63 -1.75 6.93 13.07
C LEU A 63 -2.03 6.84 11.58
N PHE A 64 -3.06 7.54 11.13
CA PHE A 64 -3.41 7.62 9.72
C PHE A 64 -3.15 9.04 9.26
N CYS A 65 -2.45 9.17 8.13
CA CYS A 65 -2.10 10.49 7.63
C CYS A 65 -3.37 11.30 7.29
N GLU A 66 -3.54 12.45 7.94
CA GLU A 66 -4.68 13.36 7.70
C GLU A 66 -4.61 14.08 6.34
N ILE A 67 -3.44 14.07 5.68
CA ILE A 67 -3.21 14.75 4.40
C ILE A 67 -3.65 13.83 3.26
N CYS A 68 -3.15 12.60 3.25
CA CYS A 68 -3.46 11.66 2.18
C CYS A 68 -4.69 10.81 2.47
N LYS A 69 -5.21 10.84 3.70
CA LYS A 69 -6.48 10.23 4.14
C LYS A 69 -6.66 8.80 3.61
N PRO A 70 -5.72 7.89 3.91
CA PRO A 70 -5.67 6.58 3.26
C PRO A 70 -6.89 5.71 3.56
N ILE A 71 -7.59 5.95 4.68
CA ILE A 71 -8.85 5.27 5.01
C ILE A 71 -10.03 5.80 4.19
N GLU A 72 -10.11 7.11 3.95
CA GLU A 72 -11.27 7.69 3.25
C GLU A 72 -11.23 7.36 1.76
N ASN A 73 -10.02 7.34 1.18
CA ASN A 73 -9.81 7.07 -0.23
C ASN A 73 -9.60 5.57 -0.54
N GLN A 74 -9.63 4.70 0.47
CA GLN A 74 -9.38 3.25 0.30
C GLN A 74 -10.31 2.61 -0.74
N LYS A 75 -11.58 3.02 -0.79
CA LYS A 75 -12.58 2.41 -1.67
C LYS A 75 -12.34 2.75 -3.13
N GLU A 76 -12.09 4.01 -3.46
CA GLU A 76 -11.82 4.41 -4.85
C GLU A 76 -10.54 3.76 -5.37
N TYR A 77 -9.51 3.62 -4.53
CA TYR A 77 -8.23 3.07 -4.97
C TYR A 77 -8.15 1.55 -4.99
N ASP A 78 -8.82 0.87 -4.07
CA ASP A 78 -8.95 -0.59 -4.13
C ASP A 78 -9.90 -0.99 -5.29
N GLU A 79 -10.94 -0.19 -5.60
CA GLU A 79 -11.79 -0.39 -6.79
C GLU A 79 -11.07 -0.08 -8.11
N GLU A 80 -10.29 1.02 -8.24
CA GLU A 80 -9.50 1.30 -9.46
C GLU A 80 -8.48 0.19 -9.78
N TYR A 81 -8.00 -0.53 -8.78
CA TYR A 81 -7.09 -1.66 -8.97
C TYR A 81 -7.82 -2.96 -9.36
N ASP A 82 -9.05 -3.15 -8.90
CA ASP A 82 -9.94 -4.24 -9.30
C ASP A 82 -10.45 -4.02 -10.74
N ASP A 83 -10.85 -2.79 -11.09
CA ASP A 83 -11.27 -2.37 -12.43
C ASP A 83 -10.16 -2.54 -13.49
N PHE A 84 -8.88 -2.43 -13.10
CA PHE A 84 -7.76 -2.70 -14.01
C PHE A 84 -7.67 -4.19 -14.44
N TYR A 85 -8.22 -5.10 -13.63
CA TYR A 85 -8.25 -6.54 -13.91
C TYR A 85 -9.63 -7.04 -14.38
N GLU A 86 -10.67 -6.20 -14.40
CA GLU A 86 -12.05 -6.61 -14.72
C GLU A 86 -12.44 -6.57 -16.21
N GLU A 87 -11.58 -6.11 -17.14
CA GLU A 87 -11.84 -6.24 -18.59
C GLU A 87 -10.66 -6.86 -19.35
N PHE A 88 -10.45 -8.17 -19.15
CA PHE A 88 -10.24 -9.02 -20.32
C PHE A 88 -11.59 -9.69 -20.57
N ASP A 89 -12.33 -9.23 -21.58
CA ASP A 89 -13.43 -10.01 -22.15
C ASP A 89 -12.93 -11.46 -22.36
N GLU A 90 -13.44 -12.41 -21.58
CA GLU A 90 -13.17 -13.85 -21.77
C GLU A 90 -13.71 -14.38 -23.11
N ASP A 91 -14.34 -13.51 -23.93
CA ASP A 91 -14.94 -13.82 -25.22
C ASP A 91 -14.09 -13.44 -26.45
N GLU A 92 -12.83 -13.01 -26.31
CA GLU A 92 -11.92 -12.99 -27.47
C GLU A 92 -11.36 -14.40 -27.70
N GLU A 93 -12.12 -15.18 -28.47
CA GLU A 93 -11.73 -16.46 -29.08
C GLU A 93 -10.26 -16.41 -29.50
N PHE A 94 -9.39 -17.03 -28.71
CA PHE A 94 -7.95 -17.14 -28.98
C PHE A 94 -7.78 -17.85 -30.33
N GLY A 95 -7.65 -17.07 -31.40
CA GLY A 95 -7.36 -17.58 -32.74
C GLY A 95 -6.08 -18.41 -32.69
N ALA A 96 -6.24 -19.73 -32.80
CA ALA A 96 -5.19 -20.72 -32.72
C ALA A 96 -4.27 -20.74 -33.96
N ASP A 97 -3.77 -19.59 -34.41
CA ASP A 97 -3.01 -19.49 -35.66
C ASP A 97 -1.84 -18.49 -35.65
N LYS A 98 -1.30 -18.16 -34.47
CA LYS A 98 -0.05 -17.38 -34.39
C LYS A 98 0.91 -17.87 -33.30
N CYS A 99 1.34 -19.11 -33.43
CA CYS A 99 2.62 -19.56 -32.87
C CYS A 99 3.32 -20.44 -33.91
N ASP A 100 3.86 -19.81 -34.96
CA ASP A 100 4.91 -20.40 -35.78
C ASP A 100 6.17 -19.57 -35.57
N ILE A 101 6.91 -19.92 -34.52
CA ILE A 101 8.30 -19.52 -34.37
C ILE A 101 9.11 -20.76 -33.94
N PHE A 102 9.86 -21.27 -34.93
CA PHE A 102 10.87 -22.33 -34.95
C PHE A 102 10.44 -23.79 -35.20
#